data_AF-A0A2V2W5X9-F1
#
_entry.id   AF-A0A2V2W5X9-F1
#
_cell.length_a   1.000
_cell.length_b   1.000
_cell.length_c   1.000
_cell.angle_alpha   90.00
_cell.angle_beta   90.00
_cell.angle_gamma   90.00
#
_symmetry.space_group_name_H-M   'P 1'
#
loop_
_entity.id
_entity.type
_entity.pdbx_description
1 polymer ?
#
loop_
_entity_poly.entity_id
_entity_poly.type
_entity_poly.pdbx_seq_one_letter_code
_entity_poly.pdbx_strand_id
1 'polypeptide(L)'
;MSMRLLRGFPVPTDNLLKEKILLVLRRIVQATDRVLRDAQTQQRQKGTMNRVSAMNAVFSEVVLLVLQWDLDTMLNNECLDVLSGFVMEKKDSNLRYLGFSLLSQLCSARSSYNDYRTYCRQYQPQVVVALHDPDVSIRTKALDVTVCMCDAETSREGIGALLSYLPIADGLFKENLVLAISHLAEV
;
A
#
# COMPACT_ATOMS: atom_id res chain seq x y z
N MET A 1 4.58 9.38 14.20
CA MET A 1 5.07 10.75 13.93
C MET A 1 6.57 10.83 13.66
N SER A 2 7.43 10.13 14.41
CA SER A 2 8.90 10.24 14.26
C SER A 2 9.42 9.87 12.85
N MET A 3 8.95 8.77 12.26
CA MET A 3 9.42 8.33 10.92
C MET A 3 9.00 9.29 9.80
N ARG A 4 7.82 9.91 9.91
CA ARG A 4 7.35 10.93 8.96
C ARG A 4 8.23 12.18 8.98
N LEU A 5 8.84 12.52 10.12
CA LEU A 5 9.79 13.63 10.20
C LEU A 5 11.08 13.31 9.44
N LEU A 6 11.55 12.06 9.49
CA LEU A 6 12.76 11.63 8.76
C LEU A 6 12.61 11.81 7.25
N ARG A 7 11.39 11.62 6.72
CA ARG A 7 11.08 11.89 5.30
C ARG A 7 11.26 13.35 4.89
N GLY A 8 11.36 14.29 5.84
CA GLY A 8 11.70 15.69 5.57
C GLY A 8 13.20 15.95 5.40
N PHE A 9 14.05 14.95 5.67
CA PHE A 9 15.51 15.08 5.60
C PHE A 9 16.08 14.29 4.41
N PRO A 10 17.22 14.73 3.86
CA PRO A 10 17.95 13.95 2.87
C PRO A 10 18.50 12.66 3.49
N VAL A 11 18.84 11.71 2.62
CA VAL A 11 19.49 10.46 3.03
C VAL A 11 20.80 10.79 3.77
N PRO A 12 21.08 10.18 4.93
CA PRO A 12 22.32 10.39 5.66
C PRO A 12 23.55 10.02 4.82
N THR A 13 24.55 10.91 4.80
CA THR A 13 25.80 10.71 4.06
C THR A 13 26.83 9.90 4.86
N ASP A 14 26.72 9.86 6.19
CA ASP A 14 27.58 9.03 7.04
C ASP A 14 27.21 7.55 6.92
N ASN A 15 28.17 6.74 6.47
CA ASN A 15 28.00 5.30 6.29
C ASN A 15 27.63 4.59 7.59
N LEU A 16 28.25 4.95 8.72
CA LEU A 16 27.99 4.28 10.00
C LEU A 16 26.55 4.56 10.47
N LEU A 17 26.09 5.80 10.28
CA LEU A 17 24.70 6.17 10.57
C LEU A 17 23.73 5.45 9.62
N LYS A 18 24.05 5.37 8.33
CA LYS A 18 23.22 4.64 7.34
C LYS A 18 23.07 3.16 7.71
N GLU A 19 24.15 2.48 8.07
CA GLU A 19 24.13 1.08 8.51
C GLU A 19 23.26 0.89 9.76
N LYS A 20 23.40 1.78 10.76
CA LYS A 20 22.59 1.73 11.98
C LYS A 20 21.10 1.93 11.67
N ILE A 21 20.76 2.87 10.79
CA ILE A 21 19.38 3.10 10.38
C ILE A 21 18.81 1.87 9.67
N LEU A 22 19.54 1.33 8.68
CA LEU A 22 19.13 0.12 7.96
C LEU A 22 18.86 -1.05 8.91
N LEU A 23 19.73 -1.27 9.90
CA LEU A 23 19.55 -2.30 10.91
C LEU A 23 18.26 -2.10 11.72
N VAL A 24 17.97 -0.86 12.13
CA VAL A 24 16.75 -0.55 12.89
C VAL A 24 15.50 -0.74 12.03
N LEU A 25 15.50 -0.24 10.79
CA LEU A 25 14.39 -0.41 9.86
C LEU A 25 14.09 -1.89 9.60
N ARG A 26 15.13 -2.69 9.31
CA ARG A 26 15.00 -4.14 9.09
C ARG A 26 14.41 -4.85 10.32
N ARG A 27 14.87 -4.50 11.53
CA ARG A 27 14.31 -5.06 12.77
C ARG A 27 12.82 -4.73 12.95
N ILE A 28 12.38 -3.53 12.57
CA ILE A 28 10.96 -3.14 12.63
C ILE A 28 10.13 -3.97 11.65
N VAL A 29 10.61 -4.13 10.41
CA VAL A 29 9.92 -4.94 9.38
C VAL A 29 9.78 -6.39 9.85
N GLN A 30 10.89 -7.01 10.30
CA GLN A 30 10.90 -8.38 10.80
C GLN A 30 10.02 -8.57 12.05
N ALA A 31 10.02 -7.61 12.96
CA ALA A 31 9.16 -7.67 14.14
C ALA A 31 7.67 -7.58 13.74
N THR A 32 7.34 -6.74 12.76
CA THR A 32 5.97 -6.58 12.25
C THR A 32 5.47 -7.86 11.61
N ASP A 33 6.27 -8.46 10.72
CA ASP A 33 5.96 -9.76 10.09
C ASP A 33 5.67 -10.85 11.14
N ARG A 34 6.54 -10.97 12.16
CA ARG A 34 6.35 -11.94 13.25
C ARG A 34 5.03 -11.73 13.99
N VAL A 35 4.74 -10.49 14.40
CA VAL A 35 3.53 -10.19 15.16
C VAL A 35 2.26 -10.40 14.35
N LEU A 36 2.29 -10.16 13.04
CA LEU A 36 1.17 -10.47 12.16
C LEU A 36 0.93 -11.98 12.07
N ARG A 37 1.98 -12.77 11.88
CA ARG A 37 1.88 -14.25 11.84
C ARG A 37 1.37 -14.81 13.16
N ASP A 38 1.86 -14.29 14.29
CA ASP A 38 1.40 -14.69 15.62
C ASP A 38 -0.08 -14.34 15.83
N ALA A 39 -0.51 -13.16 15.36
CA ALA A 39 -1.90 -12.73 15.48
C ALA A 39 -2.87 -13.52 14.57
N GLN A 40 -2.37 -14.05 13.45
CA GLN A 40 -3.15 -14.93 12.57
C GLN A 40 -3.31 -16.34 13.15
N THR A 41 -2.34 -16.83 13.94
CA THR A 41 -2.36 -18.17 14.55
C THR A 41 -3.07 -18.19 15.90
N GLN A 42 -2.94 -17.15 16.71
CA GLN A 42 -3.62 -17.03 18.00
C GLN A 42 -5.02 -16.46 17.79
N GLN A 43 -6.07 -17.16 18.24
CA GLN A 43 -7.44 -16.63 18.20
C GLN A 43 -7.53 -15.28 18.94
N ARG A 44 -7.57 -14.20 18.16
CA ARG A 44 -7.91 -12.78 18.46
C ARG A 44 -8.11 -12.46 19.95
N GLN A 45 -7.04 -12.49 20.76
CA GLN A 45 -7.06 -11.91 22.10
C GLN A 45 -7.01 -10.39 22.00
N LYS A 46 -7.83 -9.69 22.80
CA LYS A 46 -8.03 -8.23 22.72
C LYS A 46 -6.74 -7.42 22.93
N GLY A 47 -5.80 -7.91 23.75
CA GLY A 47 -4.48 -7.30 23.95
C GLY A 47 -3.53 -7.42 22.75
N THR A 48 -3.66 -8.50 21.97
CA THR A 48 -2.87 -8.73 20.76
C THR A 48 -3.23 -7.74 19.65
N MET A 49 -4.50 -7.34 19.55
CA MET A 49 -4.99 -6.48 18.47
C MET A 49 -4.44 -5.04 18.54
N ASN A 50 -4.33 -4.47 19.74
CA ASN A 50 -3.74 -3.14 19.92
C ASN A 50 -2.25 -3.13 19.55
N ARG A 51 -1.52 -4.19 19.92
CA ARG A 51 -0.11 -4.35 19.57
C ARG A 51 0.06 -4.46 18.04
N VAL A 52 -0.75 -5.28 17.37
CA VAL A 52 -0.73 -5.42 15.91
C VAL A 52 -1.02 -4.08 15.23
N SER A 53 -2.06 -3.36 15.66
CA SER A 53 -2.41 -2.06 15.08
C SER A 53 -1.28 -1.04 15.23
N ALA A 54 -0.64 -0.98 16.40
CA ALA A 54 0.48 -0.07 16.63
C ALA A 54 1.68 -0.41 15.73
N MET A 55 1.98 -1.70 15.57
CA MET A 55 3.07 -2.15 14.70
C MET A 55 2.80 -1.87 13.23
N ASN A 56 1.58 -2.10 12.76
CA ASN A 56 1.18 -1.79 11.38
C ASN A 56 1.28 -0.28 11.07
N ALA A 57 0.94 0.57 12.04
CA ALA A 57 1.09 2.02 11.89
C ALA A 57 2.57 2.43 11.76
N VAL A 58 3.46 1.85 12.57
CA VAL A 58 4.90 2.10 12.48
C VAL A 58 5.47 1.57 11.17
N PHE A 59 5.09 0.34 10.79
CA PHE A 59 5.51 -0.29 9.54
C PHE A 59 5.11 0.52 8.32
N SER A 60 3.89 1.06 8.29
CA SER A 60 3.43 1.91 7.19
C SER A 60 4.37 3.09 6.95
N GLU A 61 4.81 3.77 8.01
CA GLU A 61 5.77 4.87 7.88
C GLU A 61 7.18 4.40 7.49
N VAL A 62 7.59 3.20 7.91
CA VAL A 62 8.85 2.58 7.49
C VAL A 62 8.85 2.31 6.00
N VAL A 63 7.78 1.71 5.46
CA VAL A 63 7.63 1.47 4.01
C VAL A 63 7.82 2.78 3.26
N LEU A 64 7.08 3.82 3.62
CA LEU A 64 7.16 5.12 2.93
C LEU A 64 8.55 5.78 3.03
N LEU A 65 9.25 5.61 4.14
CA LEU A 65 10.61 6.09 4.29
C LEU A 65 11.58 5.31 3.39
N VAL A 66 11.48 3.98 3.36
CA VAL A 66 12.31 3.11 2.51
C VAL A 66 12.09 3.44 1.04
N LEU A 67 10.85 3.64 0.60
CA LEU A 67 10.52 4.05 -0.77
C LEU A 67 11.13 5.40 -1.17
N GLN A 68 11.15 6.34 -0.24
CA GLN A 68 11.63 7.69 -0.50
C GLN A 68 13.16 7.76 -0.51
N TRP A 69 13.82 7.07 0.42
CA TRP A 69 15.27 7.12 0.58
C TRP A 69 16.01 6.11 -0.28
N ASP A 70 15.33 5.07 -0.79
CA ASP A 70 15.87 4.03 -1.67
C ASP A 70 17.24 3.50 -1.19
N LEU A 71 17.29 3.11 0.09
CA LEU A 71 18.56 2.88 0.79
C LEU A 71 19.24 1.55 0.44
N ASP A 72 18.43 0.50 0.28
CA ASP A 72 18.84 -0.91 0.19
C ASP A 72 17.72 -1.74 -0.46
N THR A 73 18.05 -2.47 -1.53
CA THR A 73 17.09 -3.28 -2.30
C THR A 73 16.55 -4.46 -1.50
N MET A 74 17.36 -5.07 -0.63
CA MET A 74 16.93 -6.18 0.21
C MET A 74 15.87 -5.75 1.22
N LEU A 75 16.08 -4.63 1.92
CA LEU A 75 15.09 -4.06 2.83
C LEU A 75 13.80 -3.65 2.11
N ASN A 76 13.91 -3.13 0.88
CA ASN A 76 12.76 -2.80 0.04
C ASN A 76 11.92 -4.05 -0.26
N ASN A 77 12.56 -5.15 -0.68
CA ASN A 77 11.88 -6.42 -0.91
C ASN A 77 11.25 -6.99 0.37
N GLU A 78 11.95 -6.95 1.51
CA GLU A 78 11.38 -7.36 2.81
C GLU A 78 10.11 -6.55 3.17
N CYS A 79 10.08 -5.25 2.84
CA CYS A 79 8.90 -4.41 3.03
C CYS A 79 7.75 -4.81 2.09
N LEU A 80 8.06 -5.05 0.81
CA LEU A 80 7.08 -5.49 -0.18
C LEU A 80 6.47 -6.86 0.18
N ASP A 81 7.26 -7.77 0.72
CA ASP A 81 6.79 -9.09 1.16
C ASP A 81 5.74 -8.95 2.27
N VAL A 82 5.98 -8.10 3.28
CA VAL A 82 5.00 -7.86 4.35
C VAL A 82 3.77 -7.10 3.81
N LEU A 83 3.97 -6.12 2.94
CA LEU A 83 2.87 -5.38 2.29
C LEU A 83 1.96 -6.31 1.47
N SER A 84 2.52 -7.32 0.79
CA SER A 84 1.74 -8.30 0.04
C SER A 84 0.69 -8.99 0.92
N GLY A 85 1.05 -9.30 2.18
CA GLY A 85 0.13 -9.87 3.16
C GLY A 85 -1.04 -8.95 3.50
N PHE A 86 -0.83 -7.63 3.48
CA PHE A 86 -1.90 -6.65 3.77
C PHE A 86 -2.89 -6.58 2.61
N VAL A 87 -2.39 -6.60 1.37
CA VAL A 87 -3.20 -6.56 0.14
C VAL A 87 -3.98 -7.87 -0.03
N MET A 88 -3.40 -9.00 0.35
CA MET A 88 -4.04 -10.32 0.26
C MET A 88 -5.00 -10.64 1.40
N GLU A 89 -5.01 -9.85 2.48
CA GLU A 89 -5.93 -10.04 3.60
C GLU A 89 -7.39 -9.88 3.14
N LYS A 90 -8.29 -10.72 3.66
CA LYS A 90 -9.71 -10.74 3.25
C LYS A 90 -10.66 -10.37 4.39
N LYS A 91 -10.25 -10.57 5.64
CA LYS A 91 -11.14 -10.49 6.81
C LYS A 91 -10.98 -9.20 7.60
N ASP A 92 -9.79 -8.61 7.60
CA ASP A 92 -9.49 -7.42 8.38
C ASP A 92 -9.56 -6.17 7.49
N SER A 93 -10.60 -5.36 7.67
CA SER A 93 -10.80 -4.12 6.91
C SER A 93 -9.68 -3.11 7.12
N ASN A 94 -9.09 -3.03 8.32
CA ASN A 94 -8.02 -2.09 8.62
C ASN A 94 -6.73 -2.47 7.89
N LEU A 95 -6.38 -3.76 7.88
CA LEU A 95 -5.23 -4.26 7.13
C LEU A 95 -5.41 -4.04 5.63
N ARG A 96 -6.59 -4.33 5.08
CA ARG A 96 -6.90 -4.09 3.66
C ARG A 96 -6.77 -2.62 3.30
N TYR A 97 -7.37 -1.73 4.11
CA TYR A 97 -7.24 -0.29 3.92
C TYR A 97 -5.78 0.16 3.89
N LEU A 98 -4.98 -0.28 4.88
CA LEU A 98 -3.55 0.04 4.93
C LEU A 98 -2.79 -0.51 3.72
N GLY A 99 -3.09 -1.75 3.31
CA GLY A 99 -2.50 -2.39 2.13
C GLY A 99 -2.73 -1.57 0.86
N PHE A 100 -3.98 -1.24 0.54
CA PHE A 100 -4.30 -0.44 -0.65
C PHE A 100 -3.79 1.00 -0.54
N SER A 101 -3.79 1.59 0.66
CA SER A 101 -3.24 2.94 0.88
C SER A 101 -1.73 2.98 0.61
N LEU A 102 -0.97 1.99 1.08
CA LEU A 102 0.46 1.88 0.83
C LEU A 102 0.73 1.55 -0.64
N LEU A 103 -0.05 0.65 -1.23
CA LEU A 103 0.07 0.28 -2.64
C LEU A 103 -0.13 1.50 -3.56
N SER A 104 -1.11 2.36 -3.30
CA SER A 104 -1.32 3.59 -4.09
C SER A 104 -0.12 4.54 -4.00
N GLN A 105 0.47 4.69 -2.81
CA GLN A 105 1.67 5.51 -2.62
C GLN A 105 2.90 4.90 -3.31
N LEU A 106 3.00 3.57 -3.33
CA LEU A 106 4.03 2.82 -4.04
C LEU A 106 3.97 3.11 -5.55
N CYS A 107 2.80 2.97 -6.18
CA CYS A 107 2.67 3.20 -7.61
C CYS A 107 2.86 4.68 -8.00
N SER A 108 2.75 5.61 -7.04
CA SER A 108 3.02 7.05 -7.25
C SER A 108 4.47 7.47 -6.97
N ALA A 109 5.33 6.55 -6.52
CA ALA A 109 6.70 6.86 -6.15
C ALA A 109 7.54 7.19 -7.41
N ARG A 110 8.29 8.31 -7.34
CA ARG A 110 9.07 8.83 -8.48
C ARG A 110 10.41 8.12 -8.69
N SER A 111 10.98 7.51 -7.65
CA SER A 111 12.32 6.90 -7.68
C SER A 111 12.40 5.67 -8.59
N SER A 112 11.35 4.83 -8.58
CA SER A 112 11.24 3.68 -9.50
C SER A 112 9.79 3.46 -9.97
N TYR A 113 9.27 4.42 -10.72
CA TYR A 113 7.87 4.44 -11.15
C TYR A 113 7.46 3.16 -11.91
N ASN A 114 8.29 2.69 -12.84
CA ASN A 114 7.95 1.54 -13.69
C ASN A 114 8.01 0.20 -12.93
N ASP A 115 8.99 0.00 -12.04
CA ASP A 115 9.13 -1.25 -11.29
C ASP A 115 7.98 -1.41 -10.29
N TYR A 116 7.67 -0.34 -9.55
CA TYR A 116 6.59 -0.36 -8.57
C TYR A 116 5.21 -0.49 -9.20
N ARG A 117 4.99 0.15 -10.34
CA ARG A 117 3.78 -0.05 -11.15
C ARG A 117 3.63 -1.49 -11.62
N THR A 118 4.70 -2.12 -12.09
CA THR A 118 4.71 -3.53 -12.47
C THR A 118 4.41 -4.44 -11.27
N TYR A 119 5.02 -4.15 -10.11
CA TYR A 119 4.70 -4.84 -8.86
C TYR A 119 3.23 -4.64 -8.45
N CYS A 120 2.66 -3.44 -8.59
CA CYS A 120 1.25 -3.17 -8.27
C CYS A 120 0.30 -3.99 -9.14
N ARG A 121 0.60 -4.16 -10.43
CA ARG A 121 -0.24 -4.86 -11.41
C ARG A 121 -0.58 -6.29 -11.02
N GLN A 122 0.32 -7.01 -10.34
CA GLN A 122 0.05 -8.39 -9.91
C GLN A 122 -1.14 -8.49 -8.93
N TYR A 123 -1.49 -7.38 -8.26
CA TYR A 123 -2.61 -7.29 -7.32
C TYR A 123 -3.90 -6.75 -7.95
N GLN A 124 -3.96 -6.61 -9.28
CA GLN A 124 -5.14 -6.15 -10.00
C GLN A 124 -6.42 -6.94 -9.64
N PRO A 125 -6.41 -8.28 -9.50
CA PRO A 125 -7.60 -9.02 -9.07
C PRO A 125 -8.13 -8.57 -7.70
N GLN A 126 -7.23 -8.30 -6.74
CA GLN A 126 -7.56 -7.85 -5.39
C GLN A 126 -8.11 -6.42 -5.42
N VAL A 127 -7.53 -5.54 -6.25
CA VAL A 127 -8.02 -4.18 -6.45
C VAL A 127 -9.43 -4.17 -7.04
N VAL A 128 -9.69 -4.99 -8.06
CA VAL A 128 -11.02 -5.11 -8.68
C VAL A 128 -12.08 -5.58 -7.68
N VAL A 129 -11.74 -6.56 -6.83
CA VAL A 129 -12.61 -6.99 -5.73
C VAL A 129 -12.84 -5.85 -4.72
N ALA A 130 -11.79 -5.09 -4.38
CA ALA A 130 -11.87 -3.99 -3.41
C ALA A 130 -12.68 -2.78 -3.91
N LEU A 131 -12.83 -2.58 -5.23
CA LEU A 131 -13.76 -1.58 -5.79
C LEU A 131 -15.22 -1.85 -5.40
N HIS A 132 -15.55 -3.10 -5.07
CA HIS A 132 -16.89 -3.52 -4.64
C HIS A 132 -16.99 -3.69 -3.12
N ASP A 133 -15.98 -3.24 -2.35
CA ASP A 133 -15.98 -3.39 -0.90
C ASP A 133 -17.15 -2.60 -0.25
N PRO A 134 -17.81 -3.11 0.80
CA PRO A 134 -18.84 -2.35 1.51
C PRO A 134 -18.32 -1.04 2.13
N ASP A 135 -17.03 -0.98 2.52
CA ASP A 135 -16.42 0.22 3.07
C ASP A 135 -15.93 1.18 1.97
N VAL A 136 -16.52 2.37 1.92
CA VAL A 136 -16.17 3.42 0.95
C VAL A 136 -14.71 3.86 1.04
N SER A 137 -14.09 3.77 2.21
CA SER A 137 -12.69 4.13 2.42
C SER A 137 -11.77 3.16 1.66
N ILE A 138 -12.10 1.87 1.69
CA ILE A 138 -11.38 0.83 0.94
C ILE A 138 -11.60 1.00 -0.55
N ARG A 139 -12.86 1.22 -0.98
CA ARG A 139 -13.17 1.49 -2.40
C ARG A 139 -12.38 2.68 -2.95
N THR A 140 -12.27 3.75 -2.15
CA THR A 140 -11.52 4.95 -2.52
C THR A 140 -10.04 4.63 -2.71
N LYS A 141 -9.42 3.88 -1.79
CA LYS A 141 -8.01 3.47 -1.96
C LYS A 141 -7.81 2.52 -3.15
N ALA A 142 -8.75 1.61 -3.41
CA ALA A 142 -8.70 0.73 -4.58
C ALA A 142 -8.81 1.52 -5.90
N LEU A 143 -9.63 2.57 -5.93
CA LEU A 143 -9.72 3.49 -7.05
C LEU A 143 -8.39 4.23 -7.27
N ASP A 144 -7.78 4.76 -6.20
CA ASP A 144 -6.47 5.43 -6.25
C ASP A 144 -5.39 4.50 -6.82
N VAL A 145 -5.37 3.22 -6.39
CA VAL A 145 -4.45 2.21 -6.94
C VAL A 145 -4.70 1.98 -8.43
N THR A 146 -5.96 1.80 -8.84
CA THR A 146 -6.32 1.58 -10.25
C THR A 146 -5.80 2.69 -11.14
N VAL A 147 -6.00 3.94 -10.74
CA VAL A 147 -5.52 5.11 -11.48
C VAL A 147 -3.98 5.08 -11.60
N CYS A 148 -3.29 4.79 -10.51
CA CYS A 148 -1.82 4.84 -10.50
C CYS A 148 -1.15 3.65 -11.21
N MET A 149 -1.82 2.49 -11.32
CA MET A 149 -1.25 1.26 -11.89
C MET A 149 -1.56 1.03 -13.38
N CYS A 150 -2.49 1.79 -13.98
CA CYS A 150 -2.95 1.62 -15.38
C CYS A 150 -2.18 2.52 -16.36
N ASP A 151 -1.55 1.95 -17.39
CA ASP A 151 -0.81 2.69 -18.45
C ASP A 151 -1.58 2.60 -19.77
N ALA A 152 -1.02 3.10 -20.86
CA ALA A 152 -1.64 3.03 -22.18
C ALA A 152 -2.02 1.61 -22.62
N GLU A 153 -1.37 0.57 -22.08
CA GLU A 153 -1.66 -0.83 -22.42
C GLU A 153 -2.77 -1.43 -21.54
N THR A 154 -2.81 -1.10 -20.23
CA THR A 154 -3.84 -1.62 -19.30
C THR A 154 -4.96 -0.66 -18.93
N SER A 155 -4.97 0.56 -19.45
CA SER A 155 -6.03 1.55 -19.21
C SER A 155 -7.39 0.99 -19.59
N ARG A 156 -7.48 0.29 -20.72
CA ARG A 156 -8.73 -0.33 -21.20
C ARG A 156 -9.33 -1.33 -20.21
N GLU A 157 -8.50 -2.18 -19.60
CA GLU A 157 -8.97 -3.16 -18.61
C GLU A 157 -9.38 -2.48 -17.31
N GLY A 158 -8.59 -1.51 -16.84
CA GLY A 158 -8.90 -0.70 -15.67
C GLY A 158 -10.23 0.04 -15.83
N ILE A 159 -10.43 0.74 -16.95
CA ILE A 159 -11.69 1.41 -17.29
C ILE A 159 -12.85 0.42 -17.32
N GLY A 160 -12.66 -0.77 -17.90
CA GLY A 160 -13.69 -1.81 -17.92
C GLY A 160 -14.15 -2.21 -16.52
N ALA A 161 -13.22 -2.37 -15.58
CA ALA A 161 -13.55 -2.66 -14.19
C ALA A 161 -14.29 -1.49 -13.52
N LEU A 162 -13.85 -0.25 -13.72
CA LEU A 162 -14.52 0.94 -13.17
C LEU A 162 -15.95 1.11 -13.73
N LEU A 163 -16.14 0.89 -15.02
CA LEU A 163 -17.45 0.96 -15.68
C LEU A 163 -18.42 -0.12 -15.17
N SER A 164 -17.92 -1.30 -14.80
CA SER A 164 -18.77 -2.34 -14.22
C SER A 164 -19.37 -1.94 -12.86
N TYR A 165 -18.66 -1.09 -12.09
CA TYR A 165 -19.11 -0.61 -10.79
C TYR A 165 -19.96 0.67 -10.87
N LEU A 166 -19.77 1.49 -11.91
CA LEU A 166 -20.44 2.78 -12.08
C LEU A 166 -21.98 2.79 -11.92
N PRO A 167 -22.74 1.76 -12.36
CA PRO A 167 -24.20 1.75 -12.23
C PRO A 167 -24.69 1.72 -10.78
N ILE A 168 -23.92 1.08 -9.89
CA ILE A 168 -24.26 0.92 -8.47
C ILE A 168 -23.53 1.91 -7.56
N ALA A 169 -22.62 2.72 -8.09
CA ALA A 169 -21.94 3.78 -7.36
C ALA A 169 -22.86 4.98 -7.10
N ASP A 170 -22.72 5.58 -5.91
CA ASP A 170 -23.50 6.70 -5.42
C ASP A 170 -22.64 7.78 -4.74
N GLY A 171 -23.26 8.95 -4.51
CA GLY A 171 -22.66 10.09 -3.80
C GLY A 171 -21.32 10.59 -4.38
N LEU A 172 -20.47 11.11 -3.49
CA LEU A 172 -19.14 11.64 -3.83
C LEU A 172 -18.22 10.58 -4.47
N PHE A 173 -18.39 9.31 -4.10
CA PHE A 173 -17.59 8.25 -4.69
C PHE A 173 -17.86 8.09 -6.19
N LYS A 174 -19.12 8.24 -6.63
CA LYS A 174 -19.48 8.19 -8.05
C LYS A 174 -18.79 9.30 -8.85
N GLU A 175 -18.70 10.50 -8.30
CA GLU A 175 -18.00 11.63 -8.95
C GLU A 175 -16.51 11.30 -9.13
N ASN A 176 -15.85 10.82 -8.08
CA ASN A 176 -14.45 10.39 -8.15
C ASN A 176 -14.24 9.25 -9.15
N LEU A 177 -15.17 8.31 -9.24
CA LEU A 177 -15.13 7.20 -10.19
C LEU A 177 -15.19 7.69 -11.64
N VAL A 178 -16.09 8.62 -11.95
CA VAL A 178 -16.21 9.20 -13.30
C VAL A 178 -14.94 9.99 -13.66
N LEU A 179 -14.39 10.77 -12.73
CA LEU A 179 -13.13 11.49 -12.93
C LEU A 179 -11.95 10.54 -13.16
N ALA A 180 -11.90 9.42 -12.45
CA ALA A 180 -10.89 8.39 -12.67
C ALA A 180 -11.01 7.75 -14.05
N ILE A 181 -12.23 7.45 -14.50
CA ILE A 181 -12.49 6.93 -15.85
C ILE A 181 -12.05 7.93 -16.91
N SER A 182 -12.40 9.21 -16.76
CA SER A 182 -12.00 10.24 -17.74
C SER A 182 -10.47 10.38 -17.78
N HIS A 183 -9.81 10.41 -16.62
CA HIS A 183 -8.36 10.49 -16.55
C HIS A 183 -7.69 9.28 -17.22
N LEU A 184 -8.16 8.06 -16.96
CA LEU A 184 -7.61 6.86 -17.59
C LEU A 184 -7.87 6.78 -19.10
N ALA A 185 -8.94 7.42 -19.58
CA ALA A 185 -9.26 7.47 -21.01
C ALA A 185 -8.39 8.48 -21.79
N GLU A 186 -7.74 9.41 -21.09
CA GLU A 186 -6.79 10.37 -21.66
C GLU A 186 -5.35 9.80 -21.78
N VAL A 187 -5.07 8.69 -21.09
CA VAL A 187 -3.77 7.99 -21.09
C VAL A 187 -3.66 7.06 -22.29
#